data_AF-A0AAV1B2R4-F1
#
_entry.id   AF-A0AAV1B2R4-F1
#
_cell.length_a   1.000
_cell.length_b   1.000
_cell.length_c   1.000
_cell.angle_alpha   90.00
_cell.angle_beta   90.00
_cell.angle_gamma   90.00
#
_symmetry.space_group_name_H-M   'P 1'
#
loop_
_entity.id
_entity.type
_entity.pdbx_description
1 polymer ?
#
loop_
_entity_poly.entity_id
_entity_poly.type
_entity_poly.pdbx_seq_one_letter_code
_entity_poly.pdbx_strand_id
1 'polypeptide(L)'
;MLQSTSTRLVPSLDIQPNNRKLDIAFRHAGITSNDKWFSWAINPNDDLTSSMNGGQALVAITQSSGSLRAYTSSIMNFGTKLAESNISYSHSKLSATHANGEAAIL
;
A
#
# COMPACT_ATOMS: atom_id res chain seq x y z
N MET A 1 -5.36 -17.89 -28.04
CA MET A 1 -4.55 -18.44 -26.93
C MET A 1 -3.79 -17.27 -26.32
N LEU A 2 -4.37 -16.63 -25.31
CA LEU A 2 -3.73 -15.53 -24.57
C LEU A 2 -3.14 -16.14 -23.31
N GLN A 3 -1.82 -16.27 -23.26
CA GLN A 3 -1.13 -16.71 -22.05
C GLN A 3 -1.12 -15.56 -21.05
N SER A 4 -1.89 -15.69 -19.99
CA SER A 4 -1.84 -14.83 -18.82
C SER A 4 -0.58 -15.15 -18.03
N THR A 5 0.47 -14.34 -18.18
CA THR A 5 1.64 -14.38 -17.29
C THR A 5 1.22 -13.83 -15.92
N SER A 6 0.86 -14.75 -15.02
CA SER A 6 0.69 -14.44 -13.60
C SER A 6 2.05 -14.03 -13.02
N THR A 7 2.27 -12.72 -12.87
CA THR A 7 3.42 -12.21 -12.15
C THR A 7 3.16 -12.47 -10.67
N ARG A 8 3.83 -13.48 -10.11
CA ARG A 8 3.74 -13.80 -8.69
C ARG A 8 4.22 -12.60 -7.88
N LEU A 9 3.27 -11.88 -7.27
CA LEU A 9 3.54 -10.81 -6.31
C LEU A 9 4.14 -11.46 -5.05
N VAL A 10 5.44 -11.28 -4.83
CA VAL A 10 6.08 -11.66 -3.57
C VAL A 10 6.42 -10.35 -2.86
N PRO A 11 5.68 -9.97 -1.80
CA PRO A 11 6.16 -8.92 -0.89
C PRO A 11 7.55 -9.34 -0.39
N SER A 12 8.55 -8.46 -0.54
CA SER A 12 9.83 -8.68 0.14
C SER A 12 9.64 -8.37 1.61
N LEU A 13 9.89 -9.37 2.45
CA LEU A 13 9.74 -9.28 3.91
C LEU A 13 11.13 -9.39 4.54
N ASP A 14 11.57 -8.35 5.22
CA ASP A 14 12.76 -8.43 6.09
C ASP A 14 12.34 -8.26 7.54
N ILE A 15 12.64 -9.28 8.35
CA ILE A 15 12.30 -9.32 9.78
C ILE A 15 13.53 -8.89 10.55
N GLN A 16 13.37 -7.86 11.37
CA GLN A 16 14.44 -7.37 12.25
C GLN A 16 14.23 -7.99 13.65
N PRO A 17 14.91 -9.11 13.99
CA PRO A 17 14.53 -9.98 15.11
C PRO A 17 14.64 -9.32 16.50
N ASN A 18 15.42 -8.24 16.62
CA ASN A 18 15.73 -7.61 17.90
C ASN A 18 14.91 -6.33 18.20
N ASN A 19 14.03 -5.88 17.28
CA ASN A 19 13.31 -4.62 17.45
C ASN A 19 11.80 -4.68 17.12
N ARG A 20 11.24 -5.88 16.88
CA ARG A 20 9.84 -6.11 16.49
C ARG A 20 9.41 -5.22 15.32
N LYS A 21 10.33 -4.90 14.40
CA LYS A 21 10.04 -4.16 13.16
C LYS A 21 9.97 -5.11 11.98
N LEU A 22 9.16 -4.71 11.02
CA LEU A 22 8.95 -5.40 9.76
C LEU A 22 9.10 -4.38 8.65
N ASP A 23 10.05 -4.62 7.75
CA ASP A 23 10.19 -3.83 6.54
C ASP A 23 9.35 -4.50 5.44
N ILE A 24 8.40 -3.73 4.89
CA ILE A 24 7.41 -4.22 3.91
C ILE A 24 7.51 -3.36 2.66
N ALA A 25 7.68 -3.99 1.51
CA ALA A 25 7.50 -3.35 0.22
C ALA A 25 6.30 -3.97 -0.52
N PHE A 26 5.31 -3.14 -0.84
CA PHE A 26 4.26 -3.52 -1.79
C PHE A 26 4.68 -3.06 -3.19
N ARG A 27 4.67 -3.95 -4.18
CA ARG A 27 5.02 -3.65 -5.58
C ARG A 27 3.90 -4.06 -6.50
N HIS A 28 3.54 -3.18 -7.44
CA HIS A 28 2.50 -3.43 -8.43
C HIS A 28 2.99 -3.00 -9.82
N ALA A 29 2.91 -3.90 -10.79
CA ALA A 29 3.25 -3.62 -12.19
C ALA A 29 2.02 -3.14 -12.98
N GLY A 30 2.23 -2.50 -14.12
CA GLY A 30 1.14 -2.03 -14.98
C GLY A 30 0.47 -0.75 -14.48
N ILE A 31 1.10 -0.04 -13.54
CA ILE A 31 0.69 1.32 -13.16
C ILE A 31 1.20 2.27 -14.23
N THR A 32 0.29 3.06 -14.79
CA THR A 32 0.53 4.07 -15.82
C THR A 32 0.71 5.46 -15.21
N SER A 33 1.23 6.40 -15.99
CA SER A 33 1.34 7.81 -15.56
C SER A 33 0.00 8.51 -15.35
N ASN A 34 -1.11 7.91 -15.78
CA ASN A 34 -2.45 8.43 -15.56
C ASN A 34 -3.04 8.02 -14.21
N ASP A 35 -2.47 7.00 -13.56
CA ASP A 35 -2.92 6.55 -12.25
C ASP A 35 -2.59 7.62 -11.19
N LYS A 36 -3.64 8.16 -10.59
CA LYS A 36 -3.52 9.28 -9.64
C LYS A 36 -3.16 8.82 -8.24
N TRP A 37 -3.44 7.55 -7.92
CA TRP A 37 -3.17 6.96 -6.63
C TRP A 37 -3.16 5.43 -6.71
N PHE A 38 -2.50 4.80 -5.74
CA PHE A 38 -2.56 3.37 -5.49
C PHE A 38 -2.46 3.11 -3.99
N SER A 39 -2.96 1.97 -3.53
CA SER A 39 -2.98 1.64 -2.10
C SER A 39 -2.85 0.15 -1.85
N TRP A 40 -2.32 -0.19 -0.68
CA TRP A 40 -2.34 -1.54 -0.13
C TRP A 40 -2.84 -1.49 1.31
N ALA A 41 -3.72 -2.42 1.69
CA ALA A 41 -4.34 -2.43 3.01
C ALA A 41 -4.17 -3.77 3.71
N ILE A 42 -4.07 -3.69 5.04
CA ILE A 42 -4.09 -4.83 5.97
C ILE A 42 -5.35 -4.76 6.82
N ASN A 43 -5.91 -5.93 7.15
CA ASN A 43 -7.01 -6.04 8.09
C ASN A 43 -6.48 -6.56 9.44
N PRO A 44 -6.18 -5.67 10.40
CA PRO A 44 -5.66 -6.08 11.71
C PRO A 44 -6.73 -6.73 12.59
N ASN A 45 -8.01 -6.59 12.27
CA ASN A 45 -9.11 -7.12 13.08
C ASN A 45 -9.42 -8.58 12.76
N ASP A 46 -8.82 -9.15 11.71
CA ASP A 46 -9.07 -10.50 11.21
C ASP A 46 -10.57 -10.80 10.92
N ASP A 47 -11.38 -9.75 10.77
CA ASP A 47 -12.79 -9.88 10.41
C ASP A 47 -12.92 -10.07 8.90
N LEU A 48 -13.10 -11.30 8.45
CA LEU A 48 -13.31 -11.61 7.04
C LEU A 48 -14.72 -11.28 6.54
N THR A 49 -15.69 -11.04 7.44
CA THR A 49 -17.07 -10.66 7.08
C THR A 49 -17.19 -9.18 6.74
N SER A 50 -16.41 -8.34 7.43
CA SER A 50 -16.24 -6.91 7.13
C SER A 50 -14.79 -6.61 6.75
N SER A 51 -14.23 -7.40 5.83
CA SER A 51 -12.79 -7.42 5.49
C SER A 51 -12.15 -6.07 5.18
N MET A 52 -12.94 -5.09 4.72
CA MET A 52 -12.47 -3.73 4.47
C MET A 52 -12.67 -2.79 5.65
N ASN A 53 -13.72 -2.97 6.44
CA ASN A 53 -14.02 -2.12 7.59
C ASN A 53 -13.09 -2.46 8.76
N GLY A 54 -12.46 -1.43 9.35
CA GLY A 54 -11.38 -1.59 10.30
C GLY A 54 -10.03 -1.89 9.65
N GLY A 55 -9.98 -1.95 8.31
CA GLY A 55 -8.74 -2.05 7.55
C GLY A 55 -7.85 -0.80 7.72
N GLN A 56 -6.56 -0.97 7.48
CA GLN A 56 -5.56 0.08 7.55
C GLN A 56 -4.74 0.06 6.28
N ALA A 57 -4.63 1.21 5.61
CA ALA A 57 -4.03 1.33 4.29
C ALA A 57 -2.75 2.15 4.30
N LEU A 58 -1.81 1.74 3.46
CA LEU A 58 -0.76 2.58 2.92
C LEU A 58 -1.27 3.13 1.59
N VAL A 59 -1.15 4.44 1.39
CA VAL A 59 -1.67 5.14 0.22
C VAL A 59 -0.54 5.93 -0.41
N ALA A 60 -0.40 5.80 -1.72
CA ALA A 60 0.47 6.63 -2.52
C ALA A 60 -0.37 7.47 -3.48
N ILE A 61 -0.14 8.77 -3.49
CA ILE A 61 -0.84 9.72 -4.36
C ILE A 61 0.15 10.55 -5.16
N THR A 62 -0.11 10.68 -6.46
CA THR A 62 0.68 11.51 -7.37
C THR A 62 0.32 12.97 -7.15
N GLN A 63 1.28 13.77 -6.73
CA GLN A 63 1.12 15.22 -6.57
C GLN A 63 1.06 15.92 -7.93
N SER A 64 0.61 17.17 -7.96
CA SER A 64 0.59 17.99 -9.19
C SER A 64 1.99 18.19 -9.80
N SER A 65 3.04 18.13 -8.99
CA SER A 65 4.45 18.16 -9.41
C SER A 65 4.91 16.85 -10.08
N GLY A 66 4.10 15.80 -10.08
CA GLY A 66 4.47 14.45 -10.51
C GLY A 66 5.21 13.63 -9.45
N SER A 67 5.58 14.22 -8.31
CA SER A 67 6.17 13.46 -7.19
C SER A 67 5.12 12.62 -6.47
N LEU A 68 5.53 11.46 -5.96
CA LEU A 68 4.66 10.62 -5.12
C LEU A 68 4.76 11.02 -3.65
N ARG A 69 3.60 11.07 -3.00
CA ARG A 69 3.49 11.19 -1.55
C ARG A 69 2.87 9.91 -0.99
N ALA A 70 3.52 9.33 0.01
CA ALA A 70 3.00 8.18 0.74
C ALA A 70 2.49 8.59 2.12
N TYR A 71 1.38 8.00 2.56
CA TYR A 71 0.80 8.23 3.88
C TYR A 71 -0.08 7.05 4.31
N THR A 72 -0.52 7.04 5.57
CA THR A 72 -1.40 6.00 6.11
C THR A 72 -2.86 6.45 6.20
N SER A 73 -3.81 5.54 6.12
CA SER A 73 -5.24 5.83 6.27
C SER A 73 -5.98 4.71 6.97
N SER A 74 -6.80 5.04 7.97
CA SER A 74 -7.74 4.10 8.60
C SER A 74 -9.03 4.00 7.78
N ILE A 75 -9.49 2.78 7.51
CA ILE A 75 -10.70 2.51 6.76
C ILE A 75 -11.82 2.13 7.73
N MET A 76 -12.64 3.11 8.12
CA MET A 76 -13.72 2.91 9.10
C MET A 76 -15.06 2.52 8.47
N ASN A 77 -15.18 2.60 7.15
CA ASN A 77 -16.37 2.24 6.39
C ASN A 77 -16.08 2.23 4.89
N PHE A 78 -17.07 1.79 4.10
CA PHE A 78 -16.99 1.71 2.65
C PHE A 78 -16.94 3.05 1.92
N GLY A 79 -17.38 4.14 2.54
CA GLY A 79 -17.33 5.50 2.01
C GLY A 79 -15.98 6.19 2.23
N THR A 80 -14.92 5.44 2.51
CA THR A 80 -13.59 6.00 2.73
C THR A 80 -13.10 6.80 1.51
N LYS A 81 -12.49 7.95 1.77
CA LYS A 81 -11.74 8.73 0.76
C LYS A 81 -10.24 8.50 0.86
N LEU A 82 -9.83 7.48 1.64
CA LEU A 82 -8.43 7.23 2.00
C LEU A 82 -7.77 8.50 2.54
N ALA A 83 -8.47 9.22 3.42
CA ALA A 83 -7.95 10.43 4.04
C ALA A 83 -6.80 10.08 4.98
N GLU A 84 -5.76 10.90 5.00
CA GLU A 84 -4.60 10.67 5.84
C GLU A 84 -4.99 10.63 7.32
N SER A 85 -4.57 9.57 8.00
CA SER A 85 -4.81 9.37 9.42
C SER A 85 -3.78 8.41 10.01
N ASN A 86 -3.63 8.44 11.33
CA ASN A 86 -2.86 7.44 12.04
C ASN A 86 -3.49 6.05 11.88
N ILE A 87 -2.64 5.03 11.97
CA ILE A 87 -2.99 3.61 12.00
C ILE A 87 -2.43 2.98 13.29
N SER A 88 -2.86 1.77 13.66
CA SER A 88 -2.45 1.17 14.95
C SER A 88 -0.97 0.75 14.98
N TYR A 89 -0.36 0.55 13.81
CA TYR A 89 1.04 0.21 13.69
C TYR A 89 1.91 1.46 13.61
N SER A 90 2.89 1.54 14.51
CA SER A 90 3.96 2.54 14.38
C SER A 90 4.71 2.30 13.08
N HIS A 91 4.89 3.35 12.30
CA HIS A 91 5.57 3.31 11.01
C HIS A 91 6.62 4.41 10.93
N SER A 92 7.61 4.22 10.07
CA SER A 92 8.67 5.18 9.82
C SER A 92 9.18 5.00 8.41
N LYS A 93 9.72 6.07 7.81
CA LYS A 93 10.35 6.04 6.48
C LYS A 93 9.40 5.62 5.34
N LEU A 94 8.09 5.79 5.53
CA LEU A 94 7.09 5.50 4.52
C LEU A 94 7.35 6.35 3.26
N SER A 95 7.48 5.69 2.12
CA SER A 95 7.73 6.33 0.84
C SER A 95 7.06 5.59 -0.31
N ALA A 96 7.01 6.23 -1.48
CA ALA A 96 6.46 5.60 -2.68
C ALA A 96 7.28 5.96 -3.91
N THR A 97 7.37 5.02 -4.84
CA THR A 97 8.10 5.19 -6.10
C THR A 97 7.24 4.72 -7.27
N HIS A 98 7.47 5.31 -8.45
CA HIS A 98 6.92 4.84 -9.71
C HIS A 98 7.99 5.00 -10.78
N ALA A 99 8.41 3.89 -11.35
CA ALA A 99 9.45 3.84 -12.38
C ALA A 99 9.23 2.62 -13.27
N ASN A 100 9.46 2.77 -14.57
CA ASN A 100 9.40 1.67 -15.54
C ASN A 100 8.07 0.88 -15.52
N GLY A 101 6.95 1.56 -15.21
CA GLY A 101 5.63 0.93 -15.12
C GLY A 101 5.37 0.11 -13.85
N GLU A 102 6.31 0.15 -12.89
CA GLU A 102 6.16 -0.42 -11.56
C GLU A 102 5.97 0.69 -10.52
N ALA A 103 4.98 0.50 -9.65
CA ALA A 103 4.77 1.33 -8.48
C ALA A 103 5.11 0.54 -7.22
N ALA A 104 5.72 1.21 -6.23
CA ALA A 104 5.98 0.62 -4.93
C ALA A 104 5.61 1.55 -3.78
N ILE A 105 5.19 0.94 -2.67
CA ILE A 105 5.13 1.57 -1.34
C ILE A 105 6.16 0.86 -0.47
N LEU A 106 7.02 1.62 0.21
CA LEU A 106 8.18 1.17 0.98
C LEU A 106 8.13 1.72 2.41
#